data_AF-A0A317Z5H8-F1
#
_entry.id   AF-A0A317Z5H8-F1
#
_cell.length_a   1.000
_cell.length_b   1.000
_cell.length_c   1.000
_cell.angle_alpha   90.00
_cell.angle_beta   90.00
_cell.angle_gamma   90.00
#
_symmetry.space_group_name_H-M   'P 1'
#
loop_
_entity.id
_entity.type
_entity.pdbx_description
1 polymer ?
#
loop_
_entity_poly.entity_id
_entity_poly.type
_entity_poly.pdbx_seq_one_letter_code
_entity_poly.pdbx_strand_id
1 'polypeptide(L)' 'RRLNKQVKVSALHEICFVDIDSQLILQAVFNLIENALKHTPPETPITLRINKNEPHILFEVIDRGPGLSDEEQQ' A
#
# COMPACT_ATOMS: atom_id res chain seq x y z
N ARG A 1 17.61 8.05 7.43
CA ARG A 1 17.09 9.29 6.77
C ARG A 1 15.59 9.34 7.06
N ARG A 2 15.09 10.33 7.80
CA ARG A 2 13.64 10.45 8.06
C ARG A 2 12.99 10.98 6.78
N LEU A 3 12.18 10.16 6.11
CA LEU A 3 11.42 10.59 4.93
C LEU A 3 10.22 11.40 5.42
N ASN A 4 10.18 12.70 5.18
CA ASN A 4 9.04 13.57 5.52
C ASN A 4 7.90 13.40 4.49
N LYS A 5 7.51 12.17 4.20
CA LYS A 5 6.37 11.87 3.31
C LYS A 5 5.20 11.39 4.14
N GLN A 6 4.02 11.96 3.88
CA GLN A 6 2.78 11.56 4.53
C GLN A 6 2.12 10.44 3.73
N VAL A 7 1.76 9.36 4.41
CA VAL A 7 0.91 8.30 3.85
C VAL A 7 -0.53 8.57 4.30
N LYS A 8 -1.44 8.73 3.34
CA LYS A 8 -2.86 8.87 3.62
C LYS A 8 -3.48 7.48 3.73
N VAL A 9 -4.24 7.24 4.78
CA VAL A 9 -4.97 5.98 4.97
C VAL A 9 -6.45 6.22 4.72
N SER A 10 -7.03 5.42 3.84
CA SER A 10 -8.46 5.39 3.54
C SER A 10 -8.96 3.97 3.76
N ALA A 11 -9.64 3.74 4.87
CA ALA A 11 -10.18 2.43 5.23
C ALA A 11 -11.72 2.47 5.27
N LEU A 12 -12.32 1.29 5.22
CA LEU A 12 -13.74 1.10 5.52
C LEU A 12 -14.05 1.64 6.92
N HIS A 13 -15.24 2.22 7.09
CA HIS A 13 -15.73 2.65 8.41
C HIS A 13 -16.24 1.46 9.26
N GLU A 14 -16.17 0.24 8.72
CA GLU A 14 -16.66 -0.99 9.32
C GLU A 14 -15.49 -1.95 9.61
N ILE A 15 -15.55 -2.64 10.75
CA ILE A 15 -14.59 -3.68 11.11
C ILE A 15 -14.89 -4.93 10.28
N CYS A 16 -13.88 -5.41 9.54
CA CYS A 16 -13.95 -6.66 8.78
C CYS A 16 -13.07 -7.72 9.44
N PHE A 17 -13.65 -8.88 9.76
CA PHE A 17 -12.90 -10.06 10.17
C PHE A 17 -12.51 -10.88 8.95
N VAL A 18 -11.25 -11.30 8.90
CA VAL A 18 -10.67 -12.09 7.81
C VAL A 18 -9.83 -13.20 8.39
N ASP A 19 -9.86 -14.37 7.75
CA ASP A 19 -8.99 -15.50 8.08
C ASP A 19 -7.72 -15.42 7.22
N ILE A 20 -6.63 -14.95 7.83
CA ILE A 20 -5.35 -14.68 7.16
C ILE A 20 -4.18 -14.90 8.13
N ASP A 21 -2.99 -15.11 7.58
CA ASP A 21 -1.76 -14.88 8.33
C ASP A 21 -1.50 -13.37 8.44
N SER A 22 -1.83 -12.81 9.61
CA SER A 22 -1.67 -11.38 9.86
C SER A 22 -0.22 -10.88 9.73
N GLN A 23 0.78 -11.71 10.02
CA GLN A 23 2.18 -11.30 9.95
C GLN A 23 2.63 -11.17 8.49
N LEU A 24 2.28 -12.16 7.65
CA LEU A 24 2.59 -12.13 6.22
C LEU A 24 1.91 -10.96 5.52
N ILE A 25 0.63 -10.70 5.82
CA ILE A 25 -0.10 -9.58 5.21
C ILE A 25 0.48 -8.24 5.65
N LEU A 26 0.79 -8.06 6.95
CA LEU A 26 1.45 -6.85 7.42
C LEU A 26 2.81 -6.65 6.73
N GLN A 27 3.62 -7.69 6.61
CA GLN A 27 4.90 -7.63 5.92
C GLN A 27 4.74 -7.23 4.45
N ALA A 28 3.78 -7.82 3.73
CA ALA A 28 3.50 -7.48 2.34
C ALA A 28 3.11 -5.99 2.20
N VAL A 29 2.20 -5.50 3.05
CA VAL A 29 1.79 -4.09 3.05
C VAL A 29 2.96 -3.16 3.37
N PHE A 30 3.81 -3.51 4.35
CA PHE A 30 4.99 -2.72 4.68
C PHE A 30 5.98 -2.65 3.51
N ASN A 31 6.23 -3.76 2.82
CA ASN A 31 7.12 -3.79 1.65
C ASN A 31 6.62 -2.85 0.55
N LEU A 32 5.32 -2.87 0.26
CA LEU A 32 4.73 -1.97 -0.73
C LEU A 32 4.83 -0.50 -0.32
N ILE A 33 4.57 -0.18 0.94
CA ILE A 33 4.70 1.19 1.47
C ILE A 33 6.16 1.66 1.41
N GLU A 34 7.12 0.80 1.74
CA GLU A 34 8.54 1.14 1.69
C GLU A 34 8.99 1.43 0.25
N ASN A 35 8.54 0.61 -0.72
CA ASN A 35 8.78 0.84 -2.14
C ASN A 35 8.19 2.19 -2.57
N ALA A 36 6.93 2.47 -2.23
CA ALA A 36 6.31 3.76 -2.53
C ALA A 36 7.10 4.92 -1.91
N LEU A 37 7.52 4.81 -0.65
CA LEU A 37 8.31 5.85 0.03
C LEU A 37 9.66 6.11 -0.64
N LYS A 38 10.33 5.07 -1.15
CA LYS A 38 11.60 5.16 -1.86
C LYS A 38 11.46 5.78 -3.25
N HIS A 39 10.46 5.36 -4.02
CA HIS A 39 10.38 5.64 -5.47
C HIS A 39 9.41 6.75 -5.86
N THR A 40 8.50 7.17 -4.98
CA THR A 40 7.56 8.27 -5.26
C THR A 40 8.26 9.63 -5.20
N PRO A 41 8.02 10.57 -6.13
CA PRO A 41 8.47 11.96 -5.99
C PRO A 41 7.98 12.63 -4.69
N PRO A 42 8.72 13.59 -4.11
CA PRO A 42 8.38 14.22 -2.82
C PRO A 42 7.08 15.03 -2.81
N GLU A 43 6.50 15.34 -3.97
CA GLU A 43 5.29 16.17 -4.08
C GLU A 43 4.01 15.39 -4.33
N THR A 44 4.08 14.06 -4.48
CA THR A 44 2.90 13.24 -4.75
C THR A 44 2.52 12.39 -3.53
N PRO A 45 1.21 12.22 -3.26
CA PRO A 45 0.76 11.49 -2.10
C PRO A 45 0.91 9.98 -2.31
N ILE A 46 1.20 9.27 -1.22
CA ILE A 46 1.06 7.82 -1.13
C ILE A 46 -0.24 7.53 -0.38
N THR A 47 -1.08 6.65 -0.92
CA THR A 47 -2.37 6.29 -0.32
C THR A 47 -2.43 4.80 -0.05
N LEU A 48 -2.68 4.40 1.19
CA LEU A 48 -3.12 3.05 1.53
C LEU A 48 -4.65 3.05 1.54
N ARG A 49 -5.26 2.29 0.63
CA ARG A 49 -6.70 2.08 0.56
C ARG A 49 -7.05 0.65 0.93
N ILE A 50 -8.08 0.49 1.75
CA ILE A 50 -8.58 -0.82 2.16
C ILE A 50 -10.07 -0.84 1.83
N ASN A 51 -10.46 -1.74 0.94
CA ASN A 51 -11.82 -1.90 0.46
C ASN A 51 -12.30 -3.34 0.64
N LYS A 52 -13.61 -3.50 0.81
CA LYS A 52 -14.26 -4.81 0.74
C LYS A 52 -14.67 -5.05 -0.71
N ASN A 53 -14.19 -6.15 -1.28
CA ASN A 53 -14.59 -6.61 -2.60
C ASN A 53 -14.99 -8.08 -2.47
N GLU A 54 -16.24 -8.32 -2.06
CA GLU A 54 -16.70 -9.64 -1.64
C GLU A 54 -16.38 -10.73 -2.67
N PRO A 55 -15.82 -11.88 -2.25
CA PRO A 55 -15.64 -12.33 -0.86
C PRO A 55 -14.31 -11.89 -0.20
N HIS A 56 -13.56 -10.95 -0.79
CA HIS A 56 -12.20 -10.59 -0.39
C HIS A 56 -12.10 -9.19 0.24
N ILE A 57 -10.97 -8.94 0.90
CA ILE A 57 -10.49 -7.60 1.25
C ILE A 57 -9.38 -7.23 0.28
N LEU A 58 -9.49 -6.04 -0.29
CA LEU A 58 -8.52 -5.48 -1.21
C LEU A 58 -7.69 -4.41 -0.48
N PHE A 59 -6.37 -4.63 -0.41
CA PHE A 59 -5.40 -3.65 0.03
C PHE A 59 -4.74 -3.03 -1.20
N GLU A 60 -4.76 -1.71 -1.31
CA GLU A 60 -4.17 -0.98 -2.42
C GLU A 60 -3.16 0.02 -1.85
N VAL A 61 -1.89 -0.07 -2.28
CA VAL A 61 -0.89 0.98 -2.06
C VAL A 61 -0.76 1.73 -3.36
N ILE A 62 -1.23 2.97 -3.37
CA ILE A 62 -1.31 3.82 -4.56
C ILE A 62 -0.28 4.92 -4.42
N ASP A 63 0.64 4.99 -5.37
CA ASP A 63 1.63 6.04 -5.48
C ASP A 63 1.68 6.64 -6.90
N ARG A 64 2.56 7.63 -7.10
CA ARG A 64 2.80 8.29 -8.39
C ARG A 64 4.30 8.33 -8.70
N GLY A 65 4.97 7.23 -8.40
CA GLY A 65 6.33 6.94 -8.82
C GLY A 65 6.44 6.75 -10.33
N PRO A 66 7.66 6.49 -10.83
CA PRO A 66 7.91 6.21 -12.24
C PRO A 66 7.25 4.92 -12.76
N GLY A 67 6.66 4.12 -11.86
CA GLY A 67 6.18 2.77 -12.16
C GLY A 67 7.33 1.76 -12.12
N LEU A 68 7.00 0.51 -12.47
CA LEU A 68 7.97 -0.54 -12.73
C LEU A 68 8.29 -0.53 -14.22
N SER A 69 9.57 -0.60 -14.57
CA SER A 69 9.96 -0.92 -15.95
C SER A 69 9.50 -2.34 -16.30
N ASP A 70 9.40 -2.65 -17.60
CA ASP A 70 9.00 -3.98 -18.07
C ASP A 70 9.96 -5.09 -17.57
N GLU A 71 11.22 -4.75 -17.31
CA GLU A 71 12.23 -5.66 -16.75
C GLU A 71 12.02 -5.93 -15.25
N GLU A 72 11.38 -5.02 -14.52
CA GLU A 72 11.11 -5.12 -13.08
C GLU A 72 9.76 -5.82 -12.76
N GLN A 73 8.95 -6.17 -13.77
CA GLN A 73 7.63 -6.80 -13.59
C GLN A 73 7.67 -8.33 -13.37
N GLN A 74 8.85 -8.93 -13.17
CA GLN A 74 9.05 -10.39 -13.07
C GLN A 74 9.06 -10.93 -11.64
#